data_AF-A0A9Q3FHB9-F1
#
_entry.id   AF-A0A9Q3FHB9-F1
#
_cell.length_a   1.000
_cell.length_b   1.000
_cell.length_c   1.000
_cell.angle_alpha   90.00
_cell.angle_beta   90.00
_cell.angle_gamma   90.00
#
_symmetry.space_group_name_H-M   'P 1'
#
loop_
_entity.id
_entity.type
_entity.pdbx_description
1 polymer ?
#
loop_
_entity_poly.entity_id
_entity_poly.type
_entity_poly.pdbx_seq_one_letter_code
_entity_poly.pdbx_strand_id
1 'polypeptide(L)'
;MDELVEVGVEDNRKGLTLIKDGAPTHTSMASQQWREEHQIRKLIWPPNSPDLNPIENLWFKMKYVVTQFFNPKTMDKLTAAVNAAWESLPFDYLDSLLLLLPAMKQMVVDQNGAPTQW
;
A
#
# COMPACT_ATOMS: atom_id res chain seq x y z
N MET A 1 -19.07 18.70 34.35
CA MET A 1 -19.54 17.89 33.21
C MET A 1 -19.03 18.62 31.99
N ASP A 2 -17.80 18.31 31.60
CA ASP A 2 -17.16 18.95 30.46
C ASP A 2 -17.70 18.29 29.18
N GLU A 3 -18.42 19.07 28.39
CA GLU A 3 -18.79 18.70 27.03
C GLU A 3 -17.52 18.58 26.20
N LEU A 4 -17.15 17.34 25.87
CA LEU A 4 -16.21 17.05 24.81
C LEU A 4 -16.88 17.45 23.49
N VAL A 5 -16.42 18.56 22.92
CA VAL A 5 -16.66 18.90 21.54
C VAL A 5 -15.98 17.83 20.69
N GLU A 6 -16.76 16.86 20.19
CA GLU A 6 -16.34 16.03 19.08
C GLU A 6 -16.14 16.96 17.90
N VAL A 7 -14.90 17.38 17.67
CA VAL A 7 -14.48 17.99 16.42
C VAL A 7 -14.69 16.91 15.37
N GLY A 8 -15.84 16.96 14.68
CA GLY A 8 -16.13 16.11 13.55
C GLY A 8 -15.06 16.31 12.49
N VAL A 9 -14.05 15.45 12.50
CA VAL A 9 -13.15 15.27 11.36
C VAL A 9 -14.07 14.73 10.27
N GLU A 10 -14.41 15.56 9.28
CA GLU A 10 -15.05 15.07 8.07
C GLU A 10 -14.24 13.88 7.56
N ASP A 11 -14.88 12.72 7.53
CA ASP A 11 -14.21 11.49 7.14
C ASP A 11 -14.02 11.48 5.63
N ASN A 12 -12.97 12.15 5.16
CA ASN A 12 -12.54 12.23 3.76
C ASN A 12 -12.14 10.86 3.17
N ARG A 13 -12.27 9.77 3.94
CA ARG A 13 -12.02 8.40 3.51
C ARG A 13 -13.25 7.74 2.88
N LYS A 14 -14.42 8.39 2.92
CA LYS A 14 -15.62 7.92 2.22
C LYS A 14 -15.35 7.81 0.72
N GLY A 15 -15.51 6.60 0.19
CA GLY A 15 -15.27 6.30 -1.23
C GLY A 15 -13.88 5.74 -1.55
N LEU A 16 -12.96 5.69 -0.58
CA LEU A 16 -11.67 5.04 -0.76
C LEU A 16 -11.80 3.52 -0.97
N THR A 17 -10.92 3.00 -1.82
CA THR A 17 -10.75 1.56 -2.02
C THR A 17 -9.39 1.15 -1.47
N LEU A 18 -9.41 0.33 -0.43
CA LEU A 18 -8.23 -0.28 0.17
C LEU A 18 -7.80 -1.49 -0.66
N ILE A 19 -6.54 -1.48 -1.10
CA ILE A 19 -5.84 -2.62 -1.67
C ILE A 19 -4.96 -3.21 -0.56
N LYS A 20 -5.13 -4.51 -0.29
CA LYS A 20 -4.39 -5.21 0.76
C LYS A 20 -4.40 -6.71 0.49
N ASP A 21 -3.29 -7.39 0.75
CA ASP A 21 -3.20 -8.83 0.62
C ASP A 21 -4.08 -9.60 1.63
N GLY A 22 -4.10 -10.92 1.48
CA GLY A 22 -4.86 -11.85 2.30
C GLY A 22 -4.13 -12.40 3.53
N ALA A 23 -3.02 -11.80 3.98
CA ALA A 23 -2.23 -12.35 5.09
C ALA A 23 -3.09 -12.52 6.37
N PRO A 24 -2.88 -13.59 7.17
CA PRO A 24 -3.72 -13.86 8.35
C PRO A 24 -3.73 -12.73 9.39
N THR A 25 -2.63 -11.97 9.50
CA THR A 25 -2.53 -10.80 10.40
C THR A 25 -3.45 -9.64 9.98
N HIS A 26 -4.08 -9.74 8.81
CA HIS A 26 -4.90 -8.70 8.21
C HIS A 26 -6.39 -9.01 8.20
N THR A 27 -6.79 -10.13 8.81
CA THR A 27 -8.19 -10.59 8.88
C THR A 27 -8.78 -10.46 10.29
N SER A 28 -8.19 -9.64 11.17
CA SER A 28 -8.76 -9.41 12.51
C SER A 28 -10.17 -8.81 12.41
N MET A 29 -11.08 -9.19 13.31
CA MET A 29 -12.45 -8.66 13.31
C MET A 29 -12.47 -7.16 13.58
N ALA A 30 -11.63 -6.69 14.51
CA ALA A 30 -11.52 -5.27 14.84
C ALA A 30 -11.14 -4.41 13.63
N SER A 31 -10.18 -4.86 12.81
CA SER A 31 -9.81 -4.12 11.59
C SER A 31 -10.89 -4.15 10.52
N GLN A 32 -11.69 -5.22 10.44
CA GLN A 32 -12.81 -5.32 9.50
C GLN A 32 -13.96 -4.38 9.90
N GLN A 33 -14.34 -4.41 11.18
CA GLN A 33 -15.39 -3.56 11.74
C GLN A 33 -15.05 -2.07 11.57
N TRP A 34 -13.83 -1.66 11.95
CA TRP A 34 -13.39 -0.28 11.80
C TRP A 34 -13.49 0.19 10.33
N ARG A 35 -13.08 -0.65 9.38
CA ARG A 35 -13.15 -0.34 7.95
C ARG A 35 -14.61 -0.14 7.47
N GLU A 36 -15.53 -0.95 7.97
CA GLU A 36 -16.96 -0.87 7.64
C GLU A 36 -17.62 0.37 8.22
N GLU A 37 -17.30 0.71 9.49
CA GLU A 37 -17.75 1.95 10.14
C GLU A 37 -17.33 3.20 9.35
N HIS A 38 -16.15 3.17 8.74
CA HIS A 38 -15.60 4.26 7.91
C HIS A 38 -15.97 4.17 6.42
N GLN A 39 -16.82 3.22 6.04
CA GLN A 39 -17.29 3.04 4.65
C GLN A 39 -16.14 2.85 3.62
N ILE A 40 -15.02 2.25 4.05
CA ILE A 40 -13.88 1.97 3.19
C ILE A 40 -14.08 0.63 2.48
N ARG A 41 -14.09 0.66 1.15
CA ARG A 41 -14.22 -0.58 0.35
C ARG A 41 -12.91 -1.34 0.34
N LYS A 42 -12.93 -2.66 0.52
CA LYS A 42 -11.76 -3.51 0.30
C LYS A 42 -11.84 -4.11 -1.10
N LEU A 43 -10.79 -3.99 -1.89
CA LEU A 43 -10.67 -4.71 -3.15
C LEU A 43 -10.44 -6.20 -2.88
N ILE A 44 -11.15 -7.08 -3.57
CA ILE A 44 -10.88 -8.53 -3.52
C ILE A 44 -9.53 -8.77 -4.17
N TRP A 45 -8.63 -9.41 -3.43
CA TRP A 45 -7.27 -9.71 -3.87
C TRP A 45 -7.06 -11.22 -3.98
N PRO A 46 -6.47 -11.73 -5.07
CA PRO A 46 -6.17 -13.15 -5.19
C PRO A 46 -5.11 -13.56 -4.14
N PRO A 47 -5.27 -14.75 -3.53
CA PRO A 47 -4.28 -15.25 -2.57
C PRO A 47 -2.94 -15.54 -3.26
N ASN A 48 -1.83 -15.33 -2.54
CA ASN A 48 -0.47 -15.56 -3.03
C ASN A 48 -0.07 -14.77 -4.29
N SER A 49 -0.62 -13.57 -4.49
CA SER A 49 -0.26 -12.68 -5.59
C SER A 49 0.41 -11.39 -5.10
N PRO A 50 1.64 -11.46 -4.55
CA PRO A 50 2.40 -10.27 -4.19
C PRO A 50 2.84 -9.48 -5.42
N ASP A 51 3.05 -10.16 -6.55
CA ASP A 51 3.39 -9.60 -7.87
C ASP A 51 2.39 -8.53 -8.32
N LEU A 52 1.14 -8.64 -7.89
CA LEU A 52 0.10 -7.69 -8.25
C LEU A 52 0.10 -6.43 -7.37
N ASN A 53 0.78 -6.43 -6.22
CA ASN A 53 0.58 -5.40 -5.19
C ASN A 53 1.50 -4.20 -5.49
N PRO A 54 0.96 -3.01 -5.83
CA PRO A 54 1.78 -1.86 -6.21
C PRO A 54 2.79 -1.43 -5.13
N ILE A 55 2.50 -1.75 -3.86
CA ILE A 55 3.41 -1.44 -2.76
C ILE A 55 4.73 -2.22 -2.86
N GLU A 56 4.76 -3.40 -3.49
CA GLU A 56 6.00 -4.16 -3.66
C GLU A 56 6.96 -3.45 -4.62
N ASN A 57 6.44 -2.87 -5.71
CA ASN A 57 7.21 -2.05 -6.65
C ASN A 57 7.74 -0.77 -5.98
N LEU A 58 6.93 -0.18 -5.10
CA LEU A 58 7.33 0.96 -4.29
C LEU A 58 8.48 0.59 -3.34
N TRP A 59 8.35 -0.52 -2.62
CA TRP A 59 9.39 -1.01 -1.72
C TRP A 59 10.68 -1.36 -2.45
N PHE A 60 10.59 -1.98 -3.63
CA PHE A 60 11.74 -2.27 -4.46
C PHE A 60 12.52 -1.00 -4.81
N LYS A 61 11.81 0.05 -5.26
CA LYS A 61 12.41 1.34 -5.59
C LYS A 61 13.03 2.02 -4.36
N MET A 62 12.33 2.05 -3.23
CA MET A 62 12.85 2.63 -1.99
C MET A 62 14.09 1.88 -1.50
N LYS A 63 14.07 0.55 -1.52
CA LYS A 63 15.21 -0.28 -1.14
C LYS A 63 16.40 -0.04 -2.06
N TYR A 64 16.18 0.11 -3.35
CA TYR A 64 17.24 0.51 -4.29
C TYR A 64 17.84 1.86 -3.88
N VAL A 65 17.02 2.88 -3.62
CA VAL A 65 17.53 4.20 -3.21
C VAL A 65 18.33 4.12 -1.90
N VAL A 66 17.78 3.46 -0.87
CA VAL A 66 18.44 3.29 0.42
C VAL A 66 19.77 2.55 0.29
N THR A 67 19.82 1.47 -0.48
CA THR A 67 21.02 0.65 -0.62
C THR A 67 22.10 1.31 -1.46
N GLN A 68 21.73 1.94 -2.58
CA GLN A 68 22.69 2.52 -3.51
C GLN A 68 23.24 3.88 -3.05
N PHE A 69 22.40 4.74 -2.48
CA PHE A 69 22.81 6.12 -2.18
C PHE A 69 23.15 6.37 -0.70
N PHE A 70 22.58 5.61 0.23
CA PHE A 70 22.78 5.84 1.67
C PHE A 70 23.61 4.74 2.35
N ASN A 71 23.41 3.47 1.97
CA ASN A 71 24.10 2.29 2.53
C ASN A 71 24.23 2.30 4.07
N PRO A 72 23.10 2.47 4.80
CA PRO A 72 23.12 2.71 6.25
C PRO A 72 23.66 1.50 7.03
N LYS A 73 24.41 1.77 8.12
CA LYS A 73 25.02 0.75 9.00
C LYS A 73 24.50 0.77 10.44
N THR A 74 23.56 1.68 10.75
CA THR A 74 22.91 1.79 12.05
C THR A 74 21.42 2.00 11.86
N MET A 75 20.63 1.72 12.89
CA MET A 75 19.18 1.88 12.83
C MET A 75 18.78 3.33 12.55
N ASP A 76 19.40 4.30 13.24
CA ASP A 76 19.10 5.72 13.04
C ASP A 76 19.36 6.19 11.60
N LYS A 77 20.47 5.72 11.01
CA LYS A 77 20.80 6.02 9.61
C LYS A 77 19.85 5.33 8.65
N LEU A 78 19.38 4.12 8.97
CA LEU A 78 18.40 3.41 8.16
C LEU A 78 17.06 4.15 8.17
N THR A 79 16.57 4.56 9.33
CA THR A 79 15.34 5.34 9.47
C THR A 79 15.42 6.65 8.67
N ALA A 80 16.52 7.40 8.81
CA ALA A 80 16.73 8.62 8.05
C ALA A 80 16.77 8.37 6.53
N ALA A 81 17.45 7.31 6.09
CA ALA A 81 17.55 6.95 4.68
C ALA A 81 16.20 6.51 4.08
N VAL A 82 15.39 5.75 4.83
CA VAL A 82 14.04 5.34 4.38
C VAL A 82 13.12 6.55 4.21
N ASN A 83 13.15 7.49 5.17
CA ASN A 83 12.38 8.73 5.05
C ASN A 83 12.84 9.57 3.85
N ALA A 84 14.16 9.74 3.68
CA ALA A 84 14.70 10.46 2.52
C ALA A 84 14.35 9.78 1.19
N ALA A 85 14.34 8.44 1.15
CA ALA A 85 13.93 7.70 -0.05
C ALA A 85 12.44 7.92 -0.35
N TRP A 86 11.57 7.91 0.67
CA TRP A 86 10.15 8.21 0.53
C TRP A 86 9.90 9.61 -0.05
N GLU A 87 10.49 10.63 0.56
CA GLU A 87 10.35 12.04 0.13
C GLU A 87 10.93 12.29 -1.27
N SER A 88 11.84 11.43 -1.74
CA SER A 88 12.43 11.56 -3.08
C SER A 88 11.55 11.00 -4.20
N LEU A 89 10.48 10.27 -3.89
CA LEU A 89 9.63 9.65 -4.89
C LEU A 89 8.70 10.68 -5.54
N PRO A 90 8.73 10.82 -6.87
CA PRO A 90 7.82 11.73 -7.56
C PRO A 90 6.40 11.17 -7.54
N PHE A 91 5.41 12.05 -7.39
CA PHE A 91 3.99 11.67 -7.44
C PHE A 91 3.63 10.96 -8.75
N ASP A 92 4.19 11.38 -9.90
CA ASP A 92 4.00 10.72 -11.19
C ASP A 92 4.40 9.23 -11.18
N TYR A 93 5.41 8.86 -10.38
CA TYR A 93 5.78 7.45 -10.22
C TYR A 93 4.70 6.69 -9.44
N LEU A 94 4.17 7.27 -8.35
CA LEU A 94 3.08 6.66 -7.59
C LEU A 94 1.82 6.48 -8.46
N ASP A 95 1.49 7.49 -9.26
CA ASP A 95 0.37 7.42 -10.21
C ASP A 95 0.61 6.34 -11.26
N SER A 96 1.83 6.21 -11.79
CA SER A 96 2.16 5.16 -12.74
C SER A 96 1.94 3.75 -12.17
N LEU A 97 2.26 3.53 -10.88
CA LEU A 97 2.02 2.26 -10.21
C LEU A 97 0.52 1.92 -10.11
N LEU A 98 -0.33 2.92 -9.89
CA LEU A 98 -1.78 2.75 -9.85
C LEU A 98 -2.36 2.52 -11.25
N LEU A 99 -1.83 3.20 -12.27
CA LEU A 99 -2.22 3.03 -13.68
C LEU A 99 -1.83 1.66 -14.25
N LEU A 100 -0.88 0.95 -13.63
CA LEU A 100 -0.51 -0.41 -14.02
C LEU A 100 -1.51 -1.47 -13.54
N LEU A 101 -2.31 -1.20 -12.49
CA LEU A 101 -3.24 -2.19 -11.92
C LEU A 101 -4.21 -2.83 -12.94
N PRO A 102 -4.84 -2.08 -13.88
CA PRO A 102 -5.69 -2.68 -14.91
C PRO A 102 -4.91 -3.61 -15.85
N ALA A 103 -3.69 -3.24 -16.23
CA ALA A 103 -2.84 -4.05 -17.10
C ALA A 103 -2.38 -5.33 -16.38
N MET A 104 -1.97 -5.22 -15.12
CA MET A 104 -1.59 -6.38 -14.30
C MET A 104 -2.76 -7.35 -14.12
N LYS A 105 -3.96 -6.84 -13.87
CA LYS A 105 -5.18 -7.65 -13.82
C LYS A 105 -5.41 -8.39 -15.14
N GLN A 106 -5.26 -7.72 -16.28
CA GLN A 106 -5.43 -8.34 -17.59
C GLN A 106 -4.40 -9.45 -17.82
N MET A 107 -3.14 -9.23 -17.45
CA MET A 107 -2.09 -10.24 -17.56
C MET A 107 -2.38 -11.50 -16.74
N VAL A 108 -2.92 -11.37 -15.52
CA VAL A 108 -3.32 -12.52 -14.69
C VAL A 108 -4.42 -13.33 -15.38
N VAL A 109 -5.38 -12.65 -16.00
CA VAL A 109 -6.45 -13.31 -16.78
C VAL A 109 -5.85 -14.04 -17.98
N ASP A 110 -4.98 -13.38 -18.73
CA ASP A 110 -4.34 -13.93 -19.93
C ASP A 110 -3.46 -15.15 -19.58
N GLN A 111 -2.84 -15.15 -18.39
CA GLN A 111 -2.02 -16.24 -17.87
C GLN A 111 -2.82 -17.30 -17.08
N ASN A 112 -4.15 -17.21 -17.06
CA ASN A 112 -5.03 -18.13 -16.35
C ASN A 112 -4.64 -18.33 -14.85
N GLY A 113 -4.21 -17.24 -14.20
CA GLY A 113 -3.80 -17.24 -12.79
C GLY A 113 -2.37 -17.71 -12.51
N ALA A 114 -1.54 -17.94 -13.53
CA ALA A 114 -0.11 -18.20 -13.33
C ALA A 114 0.65 -16.91 -12.90
N PRO A 115 1.84 -17.04 -12.28
CA PRO A 115 2.64 -15.90 -11.85
C PRO A 115 3.03 -14.98 -13.00
N THR A 116 2.83 -13.68 -12.83
CA THR A 116 3.21 -12.68 -13.84
C THR A 116 4.70 -12.29 -13.72
N GLN A 117 5.25 -11.60 -14.72
CA GLN A 117 6.68 -11.20 -14.73
C GLN A 117 7.00 -9.96 -13.87
N TRP A 118 6.03 -9.49 -13.07
CA TRP A 118 6.14 -8.26 -12.27
C TRP A 118 6.65 -8.52 -10.86
#